data_AF-A0A8J9WTD7-F1
#
_entry.id   AF-A0A8J9WTD7-F1
#
_cell.length_a   1.000
_cell.length_b   1.000
_cell.length_c   1.000
_cell.angle_alpha   90.00
_cell.angle_beta   90.00
_cell.angle_gamma   90.00
#
_symmetry.space_group_name_H-M   'P 1'
#
loop_
_entity.id
_entity.type
_entity.pdbx_description
1 polymer ?
#
loop_
_entity_poly.entity_id
_entity_poly.type
_entity_poly.pdbx_seq_one_letter_code
_entity_poly.pdbx_strand_id
1 'polypeptide(L)'
;MAEVRQAYRFLLRTVRDRISSRKENPIWHDYIVEEFHRNAKETDPIRLQKLLQIAKDYAQLVQDVHYEKELLLSYNIGIDPAERQKSMIERTANLVGLQLPKTDAANRGDT
;
A
#
# COMPACT_ATOMS: atom_id res chain seq x y z
N MET A 1 -27.10 4.91 13.73
CA MET A 1 -26.05 5.63 14.51
C MET A 1 -24.81 4.79 14.84
N ALA A 2 -24.94 3.57 15.38
CA ALA A 2 -23.76 2.75 15.72
C ALA A 2 -22.90 2.40 14.49
N GLU A 3 -23.56 2.06 13.38
CA GLU A 3 -22.91 1.72 12.10
C GLU A 3 -22.14 2.89 11.50
N VAL A 4 -22.71 4.11 11.52
CA VAL A 4 -22.04 5.34 11.07
C VAL A 4 -20.75 5.57 11.86
N ARG A 5 -20.78 5.39 13.18
CA ARG A 5 -19.58 5.52 14.04
C ARG A 5 -18.54 4.43 13.78
N GLN A 6 -18.96 3.24 13.34
CA GLN A 6 -18.03 2.18 12.95
C GLN A 6 -17.38 2.51 11.60
N ALA A 7 -18.17 2.89 10.59
CA ALA A 7 -17.66 3.31 9.28
C ALA A 7 -16.68 4.49 9.40
N TYR A 8 -17.02 5.50 10.21
CA TYR A 8 -16.15 6.64 10.49
C TYR A 8 -14.79 6.22 11.08
N ARG A 9 -14.82 5.40 12.15
CA ARG A 9 -13.59 4.92 12.81
C ARG A 9 -12.78 4.01 11.91
N PHE A 10 -13.44 3.18 11.10
CA PHE A 10 -12.80 2.31 10.14
C PHE A 10 -12.07 3.12 9.08
N LEU A 11 -12.76 4.07 8.45
CA LEU A 11 -12.18 4.95 7.44
C LEU A 11 -10.99 5.75 7.98
N LEU A 12 -11.12 6.38 9.15
CA LEU A 12 -10.02 7.12 9.77
C LEU A 12 -8.81 6.23 10.07
N ARG A 13 -9.03 5.00 10.54
CA ARG A 13 -7.95 4.05 10.79
C ARG A 13 -7.28 3.63 9.48
N THR A 14 -8.05 3.30 8.46
CA THR A 14 -7.52 2.88 7.15
C THR A 14 -6.67 3.98 6.51
N VAL A 15 -7.16 5.22 6.49
CA VAL A 15 -6.39 6.35 5.96
C VAL A 15 -5.11 6.60 6.75
N ARG A 16 -5.19 6.56 8.08
CA ARG A 16 -4.01 6.71 8.96
C ARG A 16 -2.95 5.63 8.70
N ASP A 17 -3.37 4.38 8.55
CA ASP A 17 -2.47 3.22 8.48
C ASP A 17 -1.94 2.95 7.06
N ARG A 18 -2.56 3.52 6.02
CA ARG A 18 -2.30 3.17 4.60
C ARG A 18 -1.93 4.35 3.70
N ILE A 19 -2.34 5.56 4.06
CA ILE A 19 -2.05 6.79 3.28
C ILE A 19 -1.07 7.69 4.05
N SER A 20 -1.50 8.23 5.19
CA SER A 20 -0.69 9.16 5.97
C SER A 20 -1.22 9.33 7.38
N SER A 21 -0.32 9.43 8.35
CA SER A 21 -0.72 9.80 9.71
C SER A 21 -1.12 11.28 9.77
N ARG A 22 -1.99 11.64 10.71
CA ARG A 22 -2.44 13.03 10.90
C ARG A 22 -1.28 14.01 11.17
N LYS A 23 -0.19 13.54 11.78
CA LYS A 23 1.00 14.35 12.07
C LYS A 23 1.82 14.66 10.81
N GLU A 24 1.83 13.75 9.85
CA GLU A 24 2.58 13.90 8.59
C GLU A 24 1.78 14.70 7.56
N ASN A 25 0.50 14.36 7.41
CA ASN A 25 -0.40 15.05 6.50
C ASN A 25 -1.83 15.08 7.08
N PRO A 26 -2.29 16.24 7.58
CA PRO A 26 -3.60 16.35 8.20
C PRO A 26 -4.74 16.43 7.18
N ILE A 27 -4.47 16.73 5.90
CA ILE A 27 -5.48 17.06 4.88
C ILE A 27 -6.54 15.96 4.78
N TRP A 28 -6.11 14.69 4.66
CA TRP A 28 -7.03 13.57 4.52
C TRP A 28 -7.88 13.34 5.78
N HIS A 29 -7.25 13.44 6.95
CA HIS A 29 -7.93 13.28 8.21
C HIS A 29 -8.99 14.37 8.40
N ASP A 30 -8.60 15.62 8.22
CA ASP A 30 -9.47 16.77 8.45
C ASP A 30 -10.61 16.82 7.41
N TYR A 31 -10.34 16.45 6.15
CA TYR A 31 -11.39 16.28 5.14
C TYR A 31 -12.45 15.25 5.56
N ILE A 32 -12.04 14.07 6.06
CA ILE A 32 -12.98 13.05 6.53
C ILE A 32 -13.80 13.57 7.71
N VAL A 33 -13.16 14.23 8.68
CA VAL A 33 -13.86 14.81 9.84
C VAL A 33 -14.89 15.85 9.38
N GLU A 34 -14.50 16.74 8.47
CA GLU A 34 -15.40 17.76 7.94
C GLU A 34 -16.59 17.16 7.19
N GLU A 35 -16.39 16.17 6.33
CA GLU A 35 -17.48 15.54 5.59
C GLU A 35 -18.48 14.83 6.52
N PHE A 36 -18.00 14.16 7.57
CA PHE A 36 -18.89 13.56 8.57
C PHE A 36 -19.63 14.61 9.40
N HIS A 37 -18.98 15.73 9.71
CA HIS A 37 -19.63 16.86 10.41
C HIS A 37 -20.68 17.56 9.54
N ARG A 38 -20.40 17.80 8.25
CA ARG A 38 -21.35 18.42 7.30
C ARG A 38 -22.64 17.62 7.20
N ASN A 39 -22.52 16.29 7.18
CA ASN A 39 -23.66 15.38 7.05
C ASN A 39 -24.24 14.90 8.39
N ALA A 40 -23.78 15.44 9.54
CA ALA A 40 -24.18 14.94 10.86
C ALA A 40 -25.67 15.13 11.20
N LYS A 41 -26.32 16.12 10.57
CA LYS A 41 -27.75 16.43 10.75
C LYS A 41 -28.64 15.82 9.66
N GLU A 42 -28.07 15.03 8.77
CA GLU A 42 -28.84 14.38 7.70
C GLU A 42 -29.83 13.40 8.32
N THR A 43 -31.10 13.54 7.94
CA THR A 43 -32.21 12.76 8.52
C THR A 43 -32.85 11.85 7.49
N ASP A 44 -32.62 12.09 6.19
CA ASP A 44 -33.12 11.22 5.13
C ASP A 44 -32.42 9.85 5.17
N PRO A 45 -33.16 8.75 5.40
CA PRO A 45 -32.59 7.41 5.51
C PRO A 45 -31.91 6.94 4.22
N ILE A 46 -32.43 7.30 3.05
CA ILE A 46 -31.86 6.85 1.76
C ILE A 46 -30.50 7.51 1.55
N ARG A 47 -30.43 8.82 1.81
CA ARG A 47 -29.20 9.60 1.70
C ARG A 47 -28.17 9.16 2.73
N LEU A 48 -28.59 8.91 3.97
CA LEU A 48 -27.71 8.42 5.03
C LEU A 48 -27.09 7.07 4.68
N GLN A 49 -27.88 6.14 4.11
CA GLN A 49 -27.38 4.85 3.66
C GLN A 49 -26.38 5.00 2.50
N LYS A 50 -26.67 5.88 1.54
CA LYS A 50 -25.76 6.18 0.43
C LYS A 50 -24.42 6.76 0.91
N LEU A 51 -24.45 7.72 1.83
CA LEU A 51 -23.24 8.31 2.42
C LEU A 51 -22.41 7.27 3.19
N LEU A 52 -23.10 6.40 3.94
CA LEU A 52 -22.45 5.31 4.66
C LEU A 52 -21.81 4.30 3.71
N GLN A 53 -22.47 3.99 2.59
CA GLN A 53 -21.91 3.13 1.54
C GLN A 53 -20.65 3.76 0.94
N ILE A 54 -20.69 5.05 0.59
CA ILE A 54 -19.53 5.78 0.05
C ILE A 54 -18.34 5.70 1.02
N ALA A 55 -18.57 5.90 2.31
CA ALA A 55 -17.50 5.81 3.32
C ALA A 55 -16.87 4.41 3.39
N LYS A 56 -17.68 3.35 3.29
CA LYS A 56 -17.21 1.96 3.26
C LYS A 56 -16.45 1.65 1.97
N ASP A 57 -17.01 2.03 0.83
CA ASP A 57 -16.40 1.79 -0.49
C ASP A 57 -15.04 2.49 -0.60
N TYR A 58 -14.94 3.72 -0.10
CA TYR A 58 -13.67 4.44 -0.09
C TYR A 58 -12.63 3.78 0.83
N ALA A 59 -13.04 3.35 2.03
CA ALA A 59 -12.12 2.64 2.92
C ALA A 59 -11.64 1.32 2.29
N GLN A 60 -12.51 0.59 1.60
CA GLN A 60 -12.17 -0.62 0.86
C GLN A 60 -11.18 -0.32 -0.28
N LEU A 61 -11.47 0.70 -1.10
CA LEU A 61 -10.60 1.12 -2.19
C LEU A 61 -9.17 1.43 -1.72
N VAL A 62 -9.04 2.18 -0.62
CA VAL A 62 -7.73 2.51 -0.04
C VAL A 62 -6.99 1.24 0.40
N GLN A 63 -7.71 0.29 0.98
CA GLN A 63 -7.14 -0.97 1.42
C GLN A 63 -6.68 -1.84 0.24
N ASP A 64 -7.48 -1.91 -0.82
CA ASP A 64 -7.17 -2.68 -2.02
C ASP A 64 -5.97 -2.11 -2.77
N VAL A 65 -5.94 -0.78 -2.99
CA VAL A 65 -4.80 -0.11 -3.64
C VAL A 65 -3.51 -0.30 -2.85
N HIS A 66 -3.58 -0.23 -1.52
CA HIS A 66 -2.41 -0.48 -0.68
C HIS A 66 -1.97 -1.95 -0.76
N TYR A 67 -2.90 -2.90 -0.75
CA TYR A 67 -2.60 -4.31 -0.94
C TYR A 67 -1.94 -4.59 -2.28
N GLU A 68 -2.46 -4.03 -3.38
CA GLU A 68 -1.87 -4.16 -4.71
C GLU A 68 -0.46 -3.56 -4.76
N LYS A 69 -0.26 -2.39 -4.13
CA LYS A 69 1.07 -1.79 -4.04
C LYS A 69 2.07 -2.70 -3.32
N GLU A 70 1.69 -3.23 -2.15
CA GLU A 70 2.55 -4.16 -1.39
C GLU A 70 2.83 -5.44 -2.19
N LEU A 71 1.82 -5.95 -2.89
CA LEU A 71 1.97 -7.10 -3.78
C LEU A 71 2.98 -6.82 -4.89
N LEU A 72 2.87 -5.68 -5.58
CA LEU A 72 3.82 -5.28 -6.63
C LEU A 72 5.25 -5.12 -6.08
N LEU A 73 5.41 -4.56 -4.89
CA LEU A 73 6.70 -4.45 -4.21
C LEU A 73 7.27 -5.84 -3.86
N SER A 74 6.42 -6.77 -3.41
CA SER A 74 6.83 -8.15 -3.08
C SER A 74 7.36 -8.93 -4.27
N TYR A 75 6.81 -8.69 -5.47
CA TYR A 75 7.29 -9.27 -6.71
C TYR A 75 8.62 -8.69 -7.17
N ASN A 76 9.15 -7.66 -6.48
CA ASN A 76 10.43 -7.02 -6.75
C ASN A 76 10.60 -6.62 -8.23
N ILE A 77 9.53 -6.08 -8.81
CA ILE A 77 9.36 -5.89 -10.26
C ILE A 77 10.37 -4.87 -10.83
N GLY A 78 11.04 -4.10 -9.96
CA GLY A 78 12.13 -3.21 -10.33
C GLY A 78 13.50 -3.89 -10.53
N ILE A 79 13.64 -5.18 -10.22
CA ILE A 79 14.89 -5.94 -10.44
C ILE A 79 14.68 -6.93 -11.58
N ASP A 80 15.56 -6.86 -12.58
CA ASP A 80 15.63 -7.82 -13.69
C ASP A 80 15.67 -9.26 -13.15
N PRO A 81 14.84 -10.19 -13.65
CA PRO A 81 14.91 -11.60 -13.31
C PRO A 81 16.33 -12.20 -13.29
N ALA A 82 17.21 -11.79 -14.22
CA ALA A 82 18.60 -12.26 -14.27
C ALA A 82 19.42 -11.77 -13.07
N GLU A 83 19.26 -10.50 -12.70
CA GLU A 83 19.95 -9.89 -11.55
C GLU A 83 19.42 -10.44 -10.23
N ARG A 84 18.11 -10.71 -10.15
CA ARG A 84 17.49 -11.40 -9.01
C ARG A 84 18.08 -12.79 -8.81
N GLN A 85 18.20 -13.58 -9.88
CA GLN A 85 18.75 -14.92 -9.80
C GLN A 85 20.25 -14.89 -9.44
N LYS A 86 21.02 -13.96 -10.01
CA LYS A 86 22.42 -13.75 -9.65
C LYS A 86 22.59 -13.44 -8.16
N SER A 87 21.84 -12.49 -7.60
CA SER A 87 21.93 -12.12 -6.18
C SER A 87 21.54 -13.27 -5.23
N MET A 88 20.57 -14.10 -5.62
CA MET A 88 20.18 -15.28 -4.85
C MET A 88 21.29 -16.34 -4.86
N ILE A 89 21.92 -16.58 -6.01
CA ILE A 89 23.05 -17.52 -6.11
C ILE A 89 24.26 -16.99 -5.34
N GLU A 90 24.57 -15.68 -5.41
CA GLU A 90 25.63 -15.04 -4.61
C GLU A 90 25.40 -15.24 -3.10
N ARG A 91 24.19 -14.99 -2.61
CA ARG A 91 23.84 -15.24 -1.21
C ARG A 91 24.00 -16.71 -0.81
N THR A 92 23.55 -17.62 -1.66
CA THR A 92 23.60 -19.06 -1.38
C THR A 92 25.03 -19.57 -1.38
N ALA A 93 25.86 -19.13 -2.33
CA ALA A 93 27.28 -19.45 -2.41
C ALA A 93 28.02 -18.95 -1.16
N ASN A 94 27.79 -17.71 -0.74
CA ASN A 94 28.44 -17.14 0.45
C ASN A 94 28.10 -17.91 1.74
N LEU A 95 26.88 -18.42 1.87
CA LEU A 95 26.47 -19.23 3.03
C LEU A 95 27.26 -20.54 3.15
N VAL A 96 27.72 -21.09 2.03
CA VAL A 96 28.53 -22.32 2.00
C VAL A 96 30.02 -22.04 1.81
N GLY A 97 30.45 -20.78 1.95
CA GLY A 97 31.85 -20.36 1.79
C GLY A 97 32.36 -20.40 0.34
N LEU A 98 31.46 -20.48 -0.64
CA LEU A 98 31.77 -20.44 -2.06
C LEU A 98 31.62 -19.00 -2.59
N GLN A 99 32.41 -18.63 -3.59
CA GLN A 99 32.28 -17.36 -4.30
C GLN A 99 31.93 -17.62 -5.76
N LEU A 100 31.04 -16.80 -6.32
CA LEU A 100 30.74 -16.85 -7.74
C LEU A 100 31.92 -16.33 -8.57
N PRO A 101 32.25 -16.97 -9.70
CA PRO A 101 33.26 -16.46 -10.61
C PRO A 101 32.84 -15.09 -11.13
N LYS A 102 33.79 -14.14 -11.19
CA LYS A 102 33.59 -12.90 -11.95
C LYS A 102 33.49 -13.30 -13.41
N THR A 103 32.29 -13.27 -13.98
CA THR A 103 32.11 -13.56 -15.40
C THR A 103 32.73 -12.43 -16.21
N ASP A 104 33.94 -12.68 -16.72
CA ASP A 104 34.65 -11.84 -17.69
C ASP A 104 33.96 -11.89 -19.07
N ALA A 105 32.70 -11.47 -19.16
CA ALA A 105 32.04 -11.28 -20.45
C ALA A 105 32.60 -10.05 -21.20
N ALA A 106 33.44 -9.24 -20.56
CA ALA A 106 34.13 -8.09 -21.14
C ALA A 106 35.55 -8.41 -21.66
N ASN A 107 36.04 -9.64 -21.50
CA ASN A 107 37.43 -10.01 -21.84
C ASN A 107 37.52 -11.10 -22.93
N ARG A 108 36.57 -11.09 -23.87
CA ARG A 108 36.75 -11.71 -25.20
C ARG A 108 37.04 -10.63 -26.25
N GLY A 109 38.07 -9.85 -25.98
CA GLY A 109 38.98 -9.38 -27.02
C GLY A 109 40.20 -10.28 -26.96
N ASP A 110 40.73 -10.65 -28.12
CA ASP A 110 41.87 -11.57 -28.34
C ASP A 110 41.46 -13.06 -28.20
N THR A 111 41.43 -13.88 -29.24
CA THR A 111 42.19 -13.93 -30.51
C THR A 111 41.35 -14.46 -31.66
#